data_AF-A0A8X7VRM5-F1
#
_entry.id   AF-A0A8X7VRM5-F1
#
_cell.length_a   1.000
_cell.length_b   1.000
_cell.length_c   1.000
_cell.angle_alpha   90.00
_cell.angle_beta   90.00
_cell.angle_gamma   90.00
#
_symmetry.space_group_name_H-M   'P 1'
#
loop_
_entity.id
_entity.type
_entity.pdbx_description
1 polymer ?
#
loop_
_entity_poly.entity_id
_entity_poly.type
_entity_poly.pdbx_seq_one_letter_code
_entity_poly.pdbx_strand_id
1 'polypeptide(L)' 'MELEKISYDQCSTLCSDHYAWHECWFDCLRKGYEGAGVCASPSPNVPKKCCCQAQSSNSLLHF' A
#
# COMPACT_ATOMS: atom_id res chain seq x y z
N MET A 1 -19.33 -1.60 -6.45
CA MET A 1 -17.96 -1.12 -6.71
C MET A 1 -17.11 -1.65 -5.58
N GLU A 2 -16.52 -2.83 -5.77
CA GLU A 2 -15.66 -3.43 -4.76
C GLU A 2 -14.25 -2.95 -5.09
N LEU A 3 -13.73 -1.99 -4.30
CA LEU A 3 -12.32 -1.61 -4.32
C LEU A 3 -11.53 -2.90 -4.15
N GLU A 4 -10.67 -3.25 -5.12
CA GLU A 4 -9.77 -4.40 -5.00
C GLU A 4 -9.08 -4.29 -3.64
N LYS A 5 -9.48 -5.17 -2.73
CA LYS A 5 -9.04 -5.15 -1.34
C LYS A 5 -7.53 -5.29 -1.40
N ILE A 6 -6.81 -4.27 -0.94
CA ILE A 6 -5.40 -4.39 -0.61
C ILE A 6 -5.30 -5.65 0.25
N SER A 7 -4.78 -6.74 -0.31
CA SER A 7 -4.65 -7.98 0.43
C SER A 7 -3.62 -7.71 1.52
N TYR A 8 -4.04 -7.77 2.78
CA TYR A 8 -3.14 -7.49 3.90
C TYR A 8 -1.95 -8.47 3.95
N ASP A 9 -2.05 -9.60 3.24
CA ASP A 9 -0.96 -10.55 3.02
C ASP A 9 0.20 -9.96 2.22
N GLN A 10 -0.07 -8.96 1.37
CA GLN A 10 0.96 -8.22 0.62
C GLN A 10 1.57 -7.07 1.45
N CYS A 11 1.20 -6.97 2.73
CA CYS A 11 1.73 -5.96 3.65
C CYS A 11 2.76 -6.58 4.60
N SER A 12 3.97 -6.03 4.63
CA SER A 12 5.11 -6.65 5.31
C SER A 12 5.58 -5.82 6.52
N THR A 13 6.08 -4.62 6.26
CA THR A 13 6.69 -3.76 7.29
C THR A 13 5.64 -3.13 8.20
N LEU A 14 5.81 -3.22 9.52
CA LEU A 14 4.96 -2.50 10.48
C LEU A 14 5.19 -0.99 10.34
N CYS A 15 4.10 -0.24 10.29
CA CYS A 15 4.18 1.21 10.38
C CYS A 15 4.34 1.65 11.83
N SER A 16 5.17 2.66 12.05
CA SER A 16 5.49 3.24 13.35
C SER A 16 5.76 4.74 13.20
N ASP A 17 6.05 5.43 14.31
CA ASP A 17 6.39 6.86 14.27
C ASP A 17 7.67 7.16 13.46
N HIS A 18 8.52 6.15 13.25
CA HIS A 18 9.75 6.25 12.45
C HIS A 18 9.63 5.57 11.08
N TYR A 19 8.48 4.98 10.76
CA TYR A 19 8.22 4.31 9.49
C TYR A 19 6.75 4.51 9.14
N ALA A 20 6.46 5.64 8.50
CA ALA A 20 5.11 6.10 8.21
C ALA A 20 4.81 5.99 6.71
N TRP A 21 3.89 6.82 6.23
CA TRP A 21 3.42 6.77 4.84
C TRP A 21 4.56 7.04 3.84
N HIS A 22 5.50 7.91 4.18
CA HIS A 22 6.54 8.38 3.27
C HIS A 22 7.61 7.30 3.04
N GLU A 23 8.07 6.66 4.12
CA GLU A 23 9.01 5.54 4.06
C GLU A 23 8.38 4.36 3.32
N CYS A 24 7.12 4.04 3.64
CA CYS A 24 6.35 3.02 2.94
C CYS A 24 6.23 3.30 1.44
N TRP A 25 5.94 4.56 1.08
CA TRP A 25 5.83 5.01 -0.31
C TRP A 25 7.13 4.80 -1.08
N PHE A 26 8.26 5.25 -0.51
CA PHE A 26 9.58 5.09 -1.12
C PHE A 26 10.00 3.63 -1.26
N ASP A 27 9.72 2.79 -0.26
CA ASP A 27 10.05 1.37 -0.32
C ASP A 27 9.24 0.63 -1.39
N CYS A 28 7.96 0.95 -1.55
CA CYS A 28 7.14 0.38 -2.60
C CYS A 28 7.61 0.82 -3.99
N LEU A 29 8.00 2.09 -4.16
CA LEU A 29 8.62 2.55 -5.41
C LEU A 29 9.94 1.85 -5.71
N ARG A 30 10.82 1.69 -4.71
CA ARG A 30 12.09 0.95 -4.86
C ARG A 30 11.88 -0.51 -5.26
N LYS A 31 10.74 -1.09 -4.88
CA LYS A 31 10.34 -2.45 -5.26
C LYS A 31 9.63 -2.53 -6.62
N GLY A 32 9.41 -1.40 -7.29
CA GLY A 32 8.76 -1.34 -8.61
C GLY A 32 7.24 -1.27 -8.58
N TYR A 33 6.64 -0.98 -7.42
CA TYR A 33 5.19 -0.74 -7.33
C TYR A 33 4.87 0.69 -7.74
N GLU A 34 4.39 0.88 -8.96
CA GLU A 34 4.07 2.20 -9.51
C GLU A 34 2.86 2.87 -8.84
N GLY A 35 2.02 2.11 -8.13
CA GLY A 35 0.84 2.59 -7.39
C GLY A 35 1.12 3.11 -5.98
N ALA A 36 2.40 3.24 -5.62
CA ALA A 36 2.86 3.66 -4.29
C ALA A 36 2.52 2.70 -3.13
N GLY A 37 2.91 3.09 -1.91
CA GLY A 37 2.72 2.35 -0.67
C GLY A 37 1.91 3.13 0.35
N VAL A 38 1.04 2.44 1.10
CA VAL A 38 0.25 3.04 2.20
C VAL A 38 0.32 2.21 3.47
N CYS A 39 0.30 2.89 4.62
CA CYS A 39 0.13 2.26 5.92
C CYS A 39 -1.34 1.94 6.18
N ALA A 40 -1.75 0.69 5.94
CA ALA A 40 -3.13 0.23 6.10
C ALA A 40 -3.25 -0.82 7.21
N SER A 41 -4.46 -0.93 7.76
CA SER A 41 -4.83 -1.98 8.70
C SER A 41 -6.25 -2.49 8.37
N PRO A 42 -6.53 -3.80 8.45
CA PRO A 42 -7.85 -4.35 8.19
C PRO A 42 -8.86 -4.04 9.31
N SER A 43 -8.41 -3.66 10.51
CA SER A 43 -9.29 -3.23 11.60
C SER A 43 -8.55 -2.35 12.62
N PRO A 44 -9.24 -1.52 13.42
CA PRO A 44 -8.61 -0.61 14.38
C PRO A 44 -7.65 -1.29 15.38
N ASN A 45 -7.90 -2.58 15.68
CA ASN A 45 -7.13 -3.35 16.66
C ASN A 45 -5.97 -4.13 16.03
N VAL A 46 -5.80 -4.07 14.70
CA VAL A 46 -4.70 -4.70 13.99
C VAL A 46 -3.65 -3.62 13.69
N PRO A 47 -2.35 -3.89 13.90
CA PRO A 47 -1.30 -2.93 13.58
C PRO A 47 -1.33 -2.51 12.11
N LYS A 48 -1.01 -1.23 11.84
CA LYS A 48 -0.83 -0.77 10.47
C LYS A 48 0.43 -1.40 9.88
N LYS A 49 0.33 -1.90 8.65
CA LYS A 49 1.47 -2.36 7.87
C LYS A 49 1.55 -1.58 6.57
N CYS A 50 2.75 -1.47 6.03
CA CYS A 50 3.00 -0.94 4.72
C CYS A 50 2.53 -1.93 3.66
N CYS A 51 1.62 -1.47 2.81
CA CYS A 51 0.99 -2.22 1.74
C CYS A 51 1.31 -1.53 0.42
N CYS A 52 2.01 -2.23 -0.47
CA CYS A 52 2.33 -1.72 -1.80
C CYS A 52 1.16 -2.00 -2.75
N GLN A 53 0.73 -0.97 -3.49
CA GLN A 53 -0.30 -1.11 -4.50
C GLN A 53 0.36 -1.44 -5.83
N ALA A 54 0.11 -2.64 -6.36
CA ALA A 54 0.40 -2.89 -7.77
C ALA A 54 -0.52 -1.98 -8.59
N GLN A 55 0.02 -1.29 -9.60
CA GLN A 55 -0.86 -0.65 -10.57
C GLN A 55 -1.75 -1.74 -11.17
N SER A 56 -3.06 -1.65 -10.93
CA SER A 56 -4.03 -2.47 -11.62
C SER A 56 -3.93 -2.12 -13.10
N SER A 57 -3.24 -2.97 -13.85
CA SER A 57 -3.16 -2.89 -15.30
C SER A 57 -4.52 -3.30 -15.89
N ASN A 58 -5.56 -2.47 -15.73
CA ASN A 58 -6.60 -2.21 -16.74
C ASN A 58 -7.61 -1.14 -16.27
N SER A 59 -7.37 0.12 -16.60
CA SER A 59 -8.26 0.90 -17.48
C SER A 59 -7.90 2.39 -17.43
N LEU A 60 -7.34 2.84 -18.56
CA LEU A 60 -7.63 4.12 -19.20
C LEU A 60 -7.20 5.40 -18.46
N LEU A 61 -6.09 5.95 -18.95
CA LEU A 61 -6.07 7.33 -19.47
C LEU A 61 -7.48 7.80 -19.81
N HIS A 62 -7.99 8.86 -19.18
CA HIS A 62 -8.83 9.85 -19.84
C HIS A 62 -8.89 11.13 -19.00
N PHE A 63 -8.17 12.14 -19.52
CA PHE A 63 -8.24 13.60 -19.36
C PHE A 63 -8.28 14.22 -17.95
#